data_AF-A0A1B8CL91-F1
#
_entry.id   AF-A0A1B8CL91-F1
#
_cell.length_a   1.000
_cell.length_b   1.000
_cell.length_c   1.000
_cell.angle_alpha   90.00
_cell.angle_beta   90.00
_cell.angle_gamma   90.00
#
_symmetry.space_group_name_H-M   'P 1'
#
loop_
_entity.id
_entity.type
_entity.pdbx_description
1 polymer ?
#
loop_
_entity_poly.entity_id
_entity_poly.type
_entity_poly.pdbx_seq_one_letter_code
_entity_poly.pdbx_strand_id
1 'polypeptide(L)'
;MAELPLTECLKQAFENTSTSIAASQMRNHLNKLSDTVSDEQEKKLFETEMDNFFALFRRYLNDKAKGSTLDWDRIAPPAEGQVVDYNDLANSESVSFLNKLAVLKLNGGLGTSMGCVGPKSVIEVRDGMSFLDLSVRQIEYLNRTYKVNVPFVLMNSFNTDSDTENIIKKYEGHSIDIMTFNQSRYPRVLKDSLLPVPKSFDSAITDWYPPGHGDVFESLYNSGILDKLIARGVEIVFLSNVDNLGAVVDLRILQHMVETKSEYIMELTDKTKADVKGGTIIDYDGSVRLLEIAQVPKEHVNEFKSIKKFKYFNTNNIWLNLEAVKRVVMNNELEMEIIPNNKSIPADKKGESDVSIVQLETAVGAAIRHFKNAHGVNVPRRRFLPVKTCSDLLLVKSDLYSLKHGQLQIDPTRFGPAPLIKLGTDFKKVSDFQKHIPSIPKILELDHLTITGAVNLGRGVTFKGTVIIVATEGSTIDIPPGSILENVVVQGSLRLLEH
;
A
#
# COMPACT_ATOMS: atom_id res chain seq x y z
N MET A 1 26.14 -2.50 39.32
CA MET A 1 25.58 -1.24 38.78
C MET A 1 26.73 -0.47 38.17
N ALA A 2 26.89 -0.53 36.85
CA ALA A 2 27.94 0.23 36.18
C ALA A 2 27.42 1.67 35.98
N GLU A 3 28.11 2.64 36.57
CA GLU A 3 27.81 4.07 36.40
C GLU A 3 28.09 4.46 34.94
N LEU A 4 27.07 4.98 34.26
CA LEU A 4 27.22 5.65 32.97
C LEU A 4 28.13 6.88 33.15
N PRO A 5 29.12 7.12 32.27
CA PRO A 5 30.03 8.25 32.41
C PRO A 5 29.27 9.59 32.36
N LEU A 6 29.65 10.53 33.24
CA LEU A 6 29.00 11.84 33.45
C LEU A 6 28.73 12.64 32.14
N THR A 7 29.57 12.47 31.12
CA THR A 7 29.43 13.07 29.79
C THR A 7 28.28 12.50 28.97
N GLU A 8 27.95 11.23 29.15
CA GLU A 8 26.79 10.57 28.52
C GLU A 8 25.50 10.99 29.21
N CYS A 9 25.50 11.05 30.55
CA CYS A 9 24.39 11.59 31.34
C CYS A 9 24.05 13.05 30.99
N LEU A 10 25.05 13.91 30.80
CA LEU A 10 24.84 15.31 30.42
C LEU A 10 24.30 15.47 28.98
N LYS A 11 24.76 14.64 28.03
CA LYS A 11 24.19 14.60 26.67
C LYS A 11 22.74 14.13 26.67
N GLN A 12 22.45 13.05 27.39
CA GLN A 12 21.09 12.53 27.55
C GLN A 12 20.17 13.55 28.21
N ALA A 13 20.64 14.27 29.24
CA ALA A 13 19.86 15.32 29.90
C ALA A 13 19.57 16.53 28.98
N PHE A 14 20.54 16.92 28.14
CA PHE A 14 20.37 18.01 27.18
C PHE A 14 19.43 17.62 26.03
N GLU A 15 19.55 16.39 25.51
CA GLU A 15 18.64 15.82 24.51
C GLU A 15 17.21 15.65 25.06
N ASN A 16 17.05 15.23 26.32
CA ASN A 16 15.75 15.14 26.98
C ASN A 16 15.09 16.52 27.21
N THR A 17 15.89 17.56 27.46
CA THR A 17 15.38 18.93 27.63
C THR A 17 14.94 19.52 26.29
N SER A 18 15.75 19.35 25.23
CA SER A 18 15.42 19.84 23.89
C SER A 18 14.19 19.15 23.27
N THR A 19 14.04 17.84 23.47
CA THR A 19 12.86 17.07 23.03
C THR A 19 11.59 17.51 23.75
N SER A 20 11.66 17.78 25.06
CA SER A 20 10.53 18.30 25.84
C SER A 20 10.08 19.69 25.37
N ILE A 21 11.02 20.59 25.08
CA ILE A 21 10.71 21.92 24.53
C ILE A 21 10.04 21.82 23.16
N ALA A 22 10.58 21.00 22.26
CA ALA A 22 10.01 20.80 20.93
C ALA A 22 8.59 20.21 21.00
N ALA A 23 8.35 19.26 21.90
CA ALA A 23 7.01 18.70 22.13
C ALA A 23 6.03 19.77 22.67
N SER A 24 6.44 20.58 23.64
CA SER A 24 5.60 21.66 24.17
C SER A 24 5.24 22.70 23.10
N GLN A 25 6.22 23.10 22.29
CA GLN A 25 5.99 24.00 21.17
C GLN A 25 5.03 23.41 20.14
N MET A 26 5.21 22.14 19.76
CA MET A 26 4.29 21.44 18.87
C MET A 26 2.86 21.45 19.43
N ARG A 27 2.67 21.06 20.69
CA ARG A 27 1.35 21.04 21.34
C ARG A 27 0.66 22.40 21.28
N ASN A 28 1.38 23.47 21.56
CA ASN A 28 0.84 24.83 21.51
C ASN A 28 0.39 25.22 20.09
N HIS A 29 1.11 24.80 19.04
CA HIS A 29 0.71 25.08 17.66
C HIS A 29 -0.50 24.23 17.23
N LEU A 30 -0.56 22.95 17.64
CA LEU A 30 -1.70 22.08 17.36
C LEU A 30 -2.99 22.56 18.03
N ASN A 31 -2.90 23.06 19.27
CA ASN A 31 -4.04 23.68 19.96
C ASN A 31 -4.51 24.94 19.19
N LYS A 32 -3.58 25.81 18.79
CA LYS A 32 -3.92 26.99 17.97
C LYS A 32 -4.56 26.62 16.63
N LEU A 33 -4.11 25.54 16.00
CA LEU A 33 -4.72 25.02 14.78
C LEU A 33 -6.17 24.58 15.05
N SER A 34 -6.39 23.84 16.14
CA SER A 34 -7.73 23.36 16.52
C SER A 34 -8.68 24.52 16.87
N ASP A 35 -8.16 25.62 17.41
CA ASP A 35 -8.93 26.83 17.69
C ASP A 35 -9.37 27.60 16.43
N THR A 36 -8.80 27.29 15.25
CA THR A 36 -9.25 27.90 13.99
C THR A 36 -10.49 27.24 13.39
N VAL A 37 -10.90 26.08 13.92
CA VAL A 37 -12.09 25.36 13.45
C VAL A 37 -13.34 26.02 14.01
N SER A 38 -14.27 26.41 13.13
CA SER A 38 -15.49 27.12 13.53
C SER A 38 -16.63 26.19 13.94
N ASP A 39 -16.76 25.03 13.30
CA ASP A 39 -17.79 24.04 13.61
C ASP A 39 -17.39 23.18 14.82
N GLU A 40 -18.28 23.03 15.80
CA GLU A 40 -17.98 22.30 17.05
C GLU A 40 -17.77 20.79 16.84
N GLN A 41 -18.50 20.17 15.90
CA GLN A 41 -18.37 18.73 15.64
C GLN A 41 -17.07 18.44 14.90
N GLU A 42 -16.77 19.23 13.87
CA GLU A 42 -15.52 19.17 13.13
C GLU A 42 -14.32 19.48 14.03
N LYS A 43 -14.45 20.45 14.93
CA LYS A 43 -13.42 20.78 15.92
C LYS A 43 -13.08 19.57 16.78
N LYS A 44 -14.08 18.86 17.31
CA LYS A 44 -13.84 17.67 18.16
C LYS A 44 -13.15 16.54 17.41
N LEU A 45 -13.52 16.29 16.15
CA LEU A 45 -12.86 15.30 15.30
C LEU A 45 -11.41 15.71 15.02
N PHE A 46 -11.19 16.97 14.66
CA PHE A 46 -9.87 17.50 14.36
C PHE A 46 -8.96 17.54 15.60
N GLU A 47 -9.48 17.87 16.78
CA GLU A 47 -8.76 17.76 18.05
C GLU A 47 -8.26 16.34 18.31
N THR A 48 -9.10 15.33 18.02
CA THR A 48 -8.72 13.91 18.12
C THR A 48 -7.58 13.57 17.15
N GLU A 49 -7.64 14.05 15.90
CA GLU A 49 -6.54 13.89 14.94
C GLU A 49 -5.24 14.56 15.43
N MET A 50 -5.34 15.77 15.99
CA MET A 50 -4.18 16.50 16.50
C MET A 50 -3.58 15.85 17.75
N ASP A 51 -4.41 15.26 18.61
CA ASP A 51 -3.96 14.47 19.76
C ASP A 51 -3.21 13.21 19.32
N ASN A 52 -3.77 12.47 18.36
CA ASN A 52 -3.13 11.28 17.80
C ASN A 52 -1.80 11.63 17.10
N PHE A 53 -1.77 12.71 16.33
CA PHE A 53 -0.53 13.22 15.74
C PHE A 53 0.49 13.62 16.80
N PHE A 54 0.07 14.30 17.87
CA PHE A 54 0.96 14.70 18.95
C PHE A 54 1.60 13.49 19.66
N ALA A 55 0.83 12.43 19.91
CA ALA A 55 1.33 11.18 20.46
C ALA A 55 2.40 10.56 19.55
N LEU A 56 2.14 10.53 18.23
CA LEU A 56 3.09 10.04 17.23
C LEU A 56 4.37 10.90 17.19
N PHE A 57 4.24 12.22 17.18
CA PHE A 57 5.38 13.15 17.16
C PHE A 57 6.25 13.02 18.42
N ARG A 58 5.63 12.90 19.59
CA ARG A 58 6.35 12.68 20.85
C ARG A 58 7.13 11.36 20.83
N ARG A 59 6.52 10.27 20.33
CA ARG A 59 7.21 8.98 20.17
C ARG A 59 8.37 9.11 19.17
N TYR A 60 8.20 9.81 18.07
CA TYR A 60 9.28 10.08 17.10
C TYR A 60 10.48 10.79 17.73
N LEU A 61 10.25 11.83 18.56
CA LEU A 61 11.33 12.52 19.26
C LEU A 61 12.07 11.58 20.23
N ASN A 62 11.33 10.75 20.97
CA ASN A 62 11.91 9.79 21.91
C ASN A 62 12.72 8.71 21.18
N ASP A 63 12.21 8.16 20.09
CA ASP A 63 12.88 7.12 19.30
C ASP A 63 14.16 7.66 18.65
N LYS A 64 14.12 8.92 18.19
CA LYS A 64 15.27 9.63 17.64
C LYS A 64 16.36 9.86 18.69
N ALA A 65 15.99 10.19 19.94
CA ALA A 65 16.93 10.36 21.04
C ALA A 65 17.52 9.03 21.53
N LYS A 66 16.71 7.96 21.57
CA LYS A 66 17.16 6.62 21.97
C LYS A 66 18.01 5.90 20.92
N GLY A 67 17.95 6.33 19.66
CA GLY A 67 18.58 5.61 18.55
C GLY A 67 17.99 4.22 18.36
N SER A 68 16.65 4.10 18.46
CA SER A 68 15.91 2.83 18.42
C SER A 68 16.15 2.09 17.10
N THR A 69 17.19 1.27 17.06
CA THR A 69 17.38 0.23 16.06
C THR A 69 17.06 -1.11 16.71
N LEU A 70 16.39 -1.95 15.94
CA LEU A 70 16.05 -3.30 16.35
C LEU A 70 17.36 -4.07 16.50
N ASP A 71 17.55 -4.75 17.63
CA ASP A 71 18.78 -5.51 17.88
C ASP A 71 18.87 -6.67 16.90
N TRP A 72 19.82 -6.59 15.97
CA TRP A 72 19.92 -7.52 14.84
C TRP A 72 20.18 -8.96 15.30
N ASP A 73 20.92 -9.13 16.39
CA ASP A 73 21.31 -10.45 16.90
C ASP A 73 20.13 -11.21 17.52
N ARG A 74 19.04 -10.51 17.84
CA ARG A 74 17.80 -11.09 18.38
C ARG A 74 16.80 -11.48 17.29
N ILE A 75 17.07 -11.13 16.03
CA ILE A 75 16.21 -11.47 14.90
C ILE A 75 16.39 -12.95 14.55
N ALA A 76 15.30 -13.70 14.61
CA ALA A 76 15.25 -15.08 14.20
C ALA A 76 14.35 -15.27 12.96
N PRO A 77 14.60 -16.31 12.14
CA PRO A 77 13.63 -16.72 11.15
C PRO A 77 12.31 -17.10 11.85
N PRO A 78 11.15 -16.95 11.18
CA PRO A 78 9.86 -17.29 11.77
C PRO A 78 9.87 -18.74 12.29
N ALA A 79 9.42 -18.92 13.52
CA ALA A 79 9.31 -20.22 14.17
C ALA A 79 8.23 -21.09 13.52
N GLU A 80 8.23 -22.39 13.84
CA GLU A 80 7.19 -23.32 13.39
C GLU A 80 5.81 -22.84 13.84
N GLY A 81 4.85 -22.78 12.91
CA GLY A 81 3.50 -22.27 13.15
C GLY A 81 3.32 -20.75 13.03
N GLN A 82 4.41 -19.95 12.96
CA GLN A 82 4.31 -18.51 12.72
C GLN A 82 4.10 -18.15 11.25
N VAL A 83 4.43 -19.06 10.34
CA VAL A 83 4.08 -18.97 8.92
C VAL A 83 3.52 -20.32 8.49
N VAL A 84 2.27 -20.32 8.02
CA VAL A 84 1.57 -21.51 7.54
C VAL A 84 1.59 -21.51 6.01
N ASP A 85 1.81 -22.67 5.38
CA ASP A 85 1.73 -22.76 3.92
C ASP A 85 0.26 -22.75 3.46
N TYR A 86 -0.04 -22.01 2.39
CA TYR A 86 -1.38 -21.95 1.85
C TYR A 86 -1.91 -23.32 1.40
N ASN A 87 -1.04 -24.26 1.01
CA ASN A 87 -1.45 -25.60 0.60
C ASN A 87 -1.93 -26.45 1.78
N ASP A 88 -1.46 -26.17 3.00
CA ASP A 88 -1.81 -26.91 4.22
C ASP A 88 -3.18 -26.49 4.80
N LEU A 89 -3.74 -25.36 4.32
CA LEU A 89 -5.06 -24.90 4.75
C LEU A 89 -6.16 -25.90 4.36
N ALA A 90 -7.22 -26.00 5.15
CA ALA A 90 -8.36 -26.83 4.81
C ALA A 90 -8.95 -26.44 3.42
N ASN A 91 -9.37 -27.44 2.65
CA ASN A 91 -10.04 -27.26 1.35
C ASN A 91 -11.57 -27.28 1.47
N SER A 92 -12.12 -27.24 2.69
CA SER A 92 -13.56 -27.24 2.94
C SER A 92 -14.12 -25.82 2.84
N GLU A 93 -14.62 -25.41 1.67
CA GLU A 93 -15.18 -24.06 1.51
C GLU A 93 -16.35 -23.80 2.48
N SER A 94 -16.05 -23.13 3.60
CA SER A 94 -17.03 -22.83 4.65
C SER A 94 -17.75 -21.53 4.35
N VAL A 95 -18.67 -21.60 3.39
CA VAL A 95 -19.49 -20.46 2.90
C VAL A 95 -20.21 -19.72 4.05
N SER A 96 -20.52 -20.42 5.14
CA SER A 96 -21.17 -19.83 6.33
C SER A 96 -20.39 -18.65 6.93
N PHE A 97 -19.06 -18.62 6.80
CA PHE A 97 -18.24 -17.56 7.37
C PHE A 97 -18.27 -16.26 6.56
N LEU A 98 -18.78 -16.28 5.32
CA LEU A 98 -18.88 -15.06 4.51
C LEU A 98 -19.78 -13.99 5.13
N ASN A 99 -20.81 -14.38 5.87
CA ASN A 99 -21.67 -13.41 6.58
C ASN A 99 -20.93 -12.66 7.71
N LYS A 100 -19.79 -13.20 8.16
CA LYS A 100 -18.94 -12.60 9.20
C LYS A 100 -17.80 -11.76 8.61
N LEU A 101 -17.70 -11.67 7.28
CA LEU A 101 -16.62 -10.99 6.58
C LEU A 101 -17.07 -9.61 6.08
N ALA A 102 -16.18 -8.62 6.21
CA ALA A 102 -16.19 -7.39 5.43
C ALA A 102 -14.92 -7.29 4.59
N VAL A 103 -14.99 -6.60 3.45
CA VAL A 103 -13.82 -6.34 2.59
C VAL A 103 -13.49 -4.86 2.66
N LEU A 104 -12.26 -4.52 3.07
CA LEU A 104 -11.77 -3.15 3.13
C LEU A 104 -10.68 -2.93 2.08
N LYS A 105 -10.82 -1.89 1.25
CA LYS A 105 -9.78 -1.47 0.29
C LYS A 105 -9.18 -0.14 0.70
N LEU A 106 -7.84 -0.11 0.72
CA LEU A 106 -7.07 1.11 0.92
C LEU A 106 -7.15 1.96 -0.35
N ASN A 107 -7.86 3.10 -0.26
CA ASN A 107 -8.18 4.02 -1.36
C ASN A 107 -7.67 5.46 -1.12
N GLY A 108 -6.70 5.64 -0.23
CA GLY A 108 -6.06 6.94 0.02
C GLY A 108 -5.01 7.36 -1.02
N GLY A 109 -4.63 6.46 -1.93
CA GLY A 109 -3.54 6.69 -2.89
C GLY A 109 -3.99 7.46 -4.13
N LEU A 110 -3.18 8.43 -4.55
CA LEU A 110 -3.37 9.16 -5.81
C LEU A 110 -2.68 8.48 -7.00
N GLY A 111 -3.22 8.70 -8.19
CA GLY A 111 -2.67 8.23 -9.47
C GLY A 111 -1.47 9.03 -10.00
N THR A 112 -0.89 9.95 -9.20
CA THR A 112 0.13 10.92 -9.66
C THR A 112 1.40 10.29 -10.19
N SER A 113 1.82 9.14 -9.64
CA SER A 113 2.97 8.37 -10.13
C SER A 113 2.84 7.93 -11.59
N MET A 114 1.60 7.70 -12.02
CA MET A 114 1.20 7.33 -13.37
C MET A 114 0.65 8.52 -14.17
N GLY A 115 0.79 9.75 -13.66
CA GLY A 115 0.35 10.97 -14.33
C GLY A 115 -1.16 11.20 -14.35
N CYS A 116 -1.95 10.45 -13.57
CA CYS A 116 -3.39 10.63 -13.47
C CYS A 116 -3.75 11.61 -12.34
N VAL A 117 -4.80 12.41 -12.57
CA VAL A 117 -5.44 13.25 -11.54
C VAL A 117 -6.52 12.42 -10.85
N GLY A 118 -6.60 12.51 -9.52
CA GLY A 118 -7.59 11.81 -8.71
C GLY A 118 -7.13 10.46 -8.12
N PRO A 119 -8.07 9.69 -7.54
CA PRO A 119 -7.77 8.44 -6.85
C PRO A 119 -7.21 7.41 -7.80
N LYS A 120 -6.21 6.64 -7.35
CA LYS A 120 -5.62 5.57 -8.17
C LYS A 120 -6.63 4.49 -8.57
N SER A 121 -7.67 4.29 -7.76
CA SER A 121 -8.72 3.30 -7.97
C SER A 121 -9.54 3.52 -9.25
N VAL A 122 -9.52 4.73 -9.81
CA VAL A 122 -10.32 5.12 -10.98
C VAL A 122 -9.58 4.88 -12.30
N ILE A 123 -8.29 4.56 -12.25
CA ILE A 123 -7.49 4.29 -13.44
C ILE A 123 -8.04 3.03 -14.12
N GLU A 124 -8.28 3.14 -15.43
CA GLU A 124 -8.76 2.05 -16.26
C GLU A 124 -7.70 0.94 -16.40
N VAL A 125 -8.05 -0.24 -15.91
CA VAL A 125 -7.17 -1.41 -15.90
C VAL A 125 -7.44 -2.31 -17.08
N ARG A 126 -8.70 -2.60 -17.40
CA ARG A 126 -9.03 -3.60 -18.43
C ARG A 126 -10.45 -3.43 -18.94
N ASP A 127 -10.64 -3.51 -20.26
CA ASP A 127 -11.96 -3.49 -20.92
C ASP A 127 -12.86 -2.34 -20.45
N GLY A 128 -12.28 -1.14 -20.25
CA GLY A 128 -13.01 0.04 -19.75
C GLY A 128 -13.32 0.03 -18.24
N MET A 129 -12.92 -1.01 -17.50
CA MET A 129 -13.12 -1.11 -16.06
C MET A 129 -11.91 -0.59 -15.27
N SER A 130 -12.18 0.20 -14.24
CA SER A 130 -11.20 0.66 -13.25
C SER A 130 -10.89 -0.39 -12.17
N PHE A 131 -9.91 -0.14 -11.30
CA PHE A 131 -9.67 -1.02 -10.13
C PHE A 131 -10.90 -1.13 -9.23
N LEU A 132 -11.61 -0.02 -9.04
CA LEU A 132 -12.83 0.00 -8.24
C LEU A 132 -13.94 -0.83 -8.88
N ASP A 133 -14.11 -0.73 -10.20
CA ASP A 133 -15.07 -1.56 -10.96
C ASP A 133 -14.82 -3.05 -10.79
N LEU A 134 -13.56 -3.44 -10.90
CA LEU A 134 -13.15 -4.83 -10.75
C LEU A 134 -13.43 -5.32 -9.32
N SER A 135 -13.13 -4.51 -8.30
CA SER A 135 -13.39 -4.85 -6.89
C SER A 135 -14.88 -4.99 -6.61
N VAL A 136 -15.71 -4.06 -7.10
CA VAL A 136 -17.17 -4.13 -6.96
C VAL A 136 -17.72 -5.38 -7.65
N ARG A 137 -17.27 -5.67 -8.88
CA ARG A 137 -17.72 -6.84 -9.64
C ARG A 137 -17.35 -8.16 -8.96
N GLN A 138 -16.18 -8.23 -8.32
CA GLN A 138 -15.77 -9.42 -7.54
C GLN A 138 -16.70 -9.67 -6.35
N ILE A 139 -17.02 -8.63 -5.58
CA ILE A 139 -17.88 -8.75 -4.39
C ILE A 139 -19.34 -8.98 -4.80
N GLU A 140 -19.83 -8.31 -5.84
CA GLU A 140 -21.16 -8.54 -6.39
C GLU A 140 -21.32 -9.99 -6.87
N TYR A 141 -20.31 -10.53 -7.55
CA TYR A 141 -20.31 -11.94 -7.95
C TYR A 141 -20.32 -12.88 -6.74
N LEU A 142 -19.53 -12.58 -5.71
CA LEU A 142 -19.48 -13.35 -4.46
C LEU A 142 -20.85 -13.34 -3.76
N ASN A 143 -21.47 -12.17 -3.61
CA ASN A 143 -22.78 -12.00 -2.99
C ASN A 143 -23.87 -12.77 -3.76
N ARG A 144 -23.87 -12.71 -5.09
CA ARG A 144 -24.83 -13.45 -5.93
C ARG A 144 -24.64 -14.96 -5.88
N THR A 145 -23.38 -15.42 -5.91
CA THR A 145 -23.06 -16.85 -5.95
C THR A 145 -23.42 -17.54 -4.64
N TYR A 146 -23.07 -16.93 -3.52
CA TYR A 146 -23.27 -17.52 -2.19
C TYR A 146 -24.52 -17.03 -1.46
N LYS A 147 -25.29 -16.10 -2.08
CA LYS A 147 -26.48 -15.47 -1.50
C LYS A 147 -26.20 -14.82 -0.14
N VAL A 148 -25.09 -14.10 -0.08
CA VAL A 148 -24.62 -13.35 1.11
C VAL A 148 -24.59 -11.85 0.80
N ASN A 149 -24.41 -11.02 1.83
CA ASN A 149 -24.26 -9.58 1.70
C ASN A 149 -23.02 -9.11 2.44
N VAL A 150 -21.85 -9.30 1.81
CA VAL A 150 -20.55 -8.88 2.31
C VAL A 150 -20.42 -7.36 2.16
N PRO A 151 -20.21 -6.60 3.27
CA PRO A 151 -19.95 -5.16 3.21
C PRO A 151 -18.64 -4.86 2.50
N PHE A 152 -18.65 -3.82 1.66
CA PHE A 152 -17.47 -3.31 0.98
C PHE A 152 -17.10 -1.93 1.53
N VAL A 153 -15.94 -1.81 2.13
CA VAL A 153 -15.48 -0.61 2.82
C VAL A 153 -14.32 0.03 2.06
N LEU A 154 -14.39 1.33 1.78
CA LEU A 154 -13.29 2.09 1.19
C LEU A 154 -12.71 3.05 2.22
N MET A 155 -11.42 2.89 2.51
CA MET A 155 -10.66 3.85 3.31
C MET A 155 -10.05 4.91 2.41
N ASN A 156 -10.67 6.08 2.39
CA ASN A 156 -10.28 7.22 1.55
C ASN A 156 -9.22 8.09 2.25
N SER A 157 -8.78 9.15 1.58
CA SER A 157 -8.05 10.27 2.17
C SER A 157 -8.76 11.56 1.80
N PHE A 158 -8.45 12.67 2.46
CA PHE A 158 -8.91 14.00 2.04
C PHE A 158 -8.55 14.36 0.59
N ASN A 159 -7.61 13.64 -0.06
CA ASN A 159 -7.29 13.82 -1.48
C ASN A 159 -8.18 12.98 -2.42
N THR A 160 -8.91 11.98 -1.91
CA THR A 160 -9.62 10.99 -2.71
C THR A 160 -11.10 10.86 -2.34
N ASP A 161 -11.53 11.37 -1.19
CA ASP A 161 -12.86 11.15 -0.62
C ASP A 161 -13.98 11.72 -1.49
N SER A 162 -13.89 13.01 -1.86
CA SER A 162 -14.89 13.70 -2.70
C SER A 162 -15.04 13.08 -4.09
N ASP A 163 -13.92 12.73 -4.73
CA ASP A 163 -13.92 12.05 -6.03
C ASP A 163 -14.54 10.66 -5.91
N THR A 164 -14.22 9.93 -4.83
CA THR A 164 -14.75 8.59 -4.58
C THR A 164 -16.26 8.64 -4.34
N GLU A 165 -16.76 9.58 -3.54
CA GLU A 165 -18.19 9.76 -3.26
C GLU A 165 -19.01 9.97 -4.54
N ASN A 166 -18.48 10.74 -5.50
CA ASN A 166 -19.16 10.93 -6.78
C ASN A 166 -19.15 9.67 -7.65
N ILE A 167 -18.09 8.88 -7.58
CA ILE A 167 -17.93 7.67 -8.40
C ILE A 167 -18.76 6.51 -7.87
N ILE A 168 -18.90 6.37 -6.54
CA ILE A 168 -19.67 5.27 -5.96
C ILE A 168 -21.16 5.34 -6.28
N LYS A 169 -21.69 6.53 -6.60
CA LYS A 169 -23.08 6.72 -7.07
C LYS A 169 -23.41 5.88 -8.29
N LYS A 170 -22.42 5.55 -9.13
CA LYS A 170 -22.62 4.68 -10.30
C LYS A 170 -23.01 3.25 -9.93
N TYR A 171 -22.72 2.82 -8.69
CA TYR A 171 -23.06 1.50 -8.18
C TYR A 171 -24.38 1.49 -7.40
N GLU A 172 -25.11 2.61 -7.34
CA GLU A 172 -26.46 2.64 -6.78
C GLU A 172 -27.36 1.66 -7.54
N GLY A 173 -27.97 0.71 -6.81
CA GLY A 173 -28.78 -0.37 -7.38
C GLY A 173 -28.02 -1.67 -7.67
N HIS A 174 -26.69 -1.71 -7.52
CA HIS A 174 -25.95 -2.98 -7.50
C HIS A 174 -26.21 -3.74 -6.19
N SER A 175 -26.04 -5.07 -6.21
CA SER A 175 -26.21 -5.94 -5.02
C SER A 175 -24.97 -5.91 -4.11
N ILE A 176 -24.56 -4.71 -3.69
CA ILE A 176 -23.40 -4.47 -2.86
C ILE A 176 -23.67 -3.31 -1.90
N ASP A 177 -23.23 -3.46 -0.66
CA ASP A 177 -23.28 -2.39 0.33
C ASP A 177 -21.91 -1.74 0.45
N ILE A 178 -21.80 -0.50 -0.06
CA ILE A 178 -20.54 0.25 -0.08
C ILE A 178 -20.56 1.27 1.05
N MET A 179 -19.60 1.14 1.97
CA MET A 179 -19.35 2.10 3.04
C MET A 179 -18.02 2.82 2.77
N THR A 180 -17.94 4.10 3.10
CA THR A 180 -16.71 4.88 2.96
C THR A 180 -16.39 5.60 4.26
N PHE A 181 -15.11 5.73 4.56
CA PHE A 181 -14.63 6.62 5.61
C PHE A 181 -13.31 7.24 5.21
N ASN A 182 -13.03 8.40 5.80
CA ASN A 182 -11.80 9.12 5.57
C ASN A 182 -10.78 8.78 6.66
N GLN A 183 -9.52 8.59 6.26
CA GLN A 183 -8.41 8.47 7.20
C GLN A 183 -8.00 9.84 7.74
N SER A 184 -7.23 9.86 8.83
CA SER A 184 -6.83 11.09 9.51
C SER A 184 -6.04 12.04 8.61
N ARG A 185 -6.11 13.33 8.90
CA ARG A 185 -5.32 14.38 8.21
C ARG A 185 -4.28 15.01 9.14
N TYR A 186 -3.00 14.71 8.94
CA TYR A 186 -1.93 15.23 9.80
C TYR A 186 -1.16 16.40 9.17
N PRO A 187 -0.67 17.35 10.00
CA PRO A 187 0.10 18.48 9.52
C PRO A 187 1.52 18.05 9.15
N ARG A 188 2.00 18.43 7.96
CA ARG A 188 3.41 18.26 7.61
C ARG A 188 4.27 19.05 8.59
N VAL A 189 5.48 18.57 8.86
CA VAL A 189 6.40 19.19 9.80
C VAL A 189 7.59 19.77 9.06
N LEU A 190 7.95 21.02 9.32
CA LEU A 190 9.16 21.64 8.80
C LEU A 190 10.38 20.93 9.38
N LYS A 191 11.35 20.55 8.52
CA LYS A 191 12.50 19.76 8.96
C LYS A 191 13.42 20.52 9.92
N ASP A 192 13.58 21.83 9.71
CA ASP A 192 14.53 22.66 10.46
C ASP A 192 13.96 23.13 11.79
N SER A 193 12.70 23.60 11.80
CA SER A 193 12.05 24.13 13.00
C SER A 193 11.28 23.08 13.81
N LEU A 194 10.97 21.92 13.20
CA LEU A 194 10.09 20.89 13.77
C LEU A 194 8.69 21.42 14.14
N LEU A 195 8.24 22.48 13.47
CA LEU A 195 6.90 23.07 13.65
C LEU A 195 5.96 22.61 12.53
N PRO A 196 4.63 22.61 12.76
CA PRO A 196 3.67 22.29 11.70
C PRO A 196 3.74 23.36 10.61
N VAL A 197 3.65 22.90 9.36
CA VAL A 197 3.54 23.74 8.16
C VAL A 197 2.22 24.52 8.13
N PRO A 198 1.03 23.90 8.31
CA PRO A 198 -0.23 24.62 8.24
C PRO A 198 -0.37 25.62 9.40
N LYS A 199 -1.09 26.71 9.16
CA LYS A 199 -1.35 27.79 10.14
C LYS A 199 -2.80 27.85 10.61
N SER A 200 -3.71 27.25 9.85
CA SER A 200 -5.14 27.15 10.12
C SER A 200 -5.69 25.84 9.55
N PHE A 201 -6.91 25.46 9.97
CA PHE A 201 -7.63 24.32 9.44
C PHE A 201 -7.80 24.36 7.90
N ASP A 202 -8.06 25.55 7.35
CA ASP A 202 -8.24 25.79 5.91
C ASP A 202 -6.92 26.03 5.14
N SER A 203 -5.78 25.75 5.77
CA SER A 203 -4.48 25.82 5.06
C SER A 203 -4.46 24.88 3.87
N ALA A 204 -3.58 25.17 2.89
CA ALA A 204 -3.55 24.45 1.63
C ALA A 204 -3.44 22.93 1.84
N ILE A 205 -4.13 22.16 1.00
CA ILE A 205 -4.12 20.68 1.03
C ILE A 205 -2.68 20.12 0.99
N THR A 206 -1.76 20.84 0.34
CA THR A 206 -0.32 20.54 0.26
C THR A 206 0.41 20.61 1.60
N ASP A 207 -0.15 21.25 2.61
CA ASP A 207 0.45 21.38 3.94
C ASP A 207 0.09 20.19 4.84
N TRP A 208 -0.85 19.35 4.38
CA TRP A 208 -1.33 18.16 5.06
C TRP A 208 -0.84 16.88 4.39
N TYR A 209 -0.94 15.76 5.10
CA TYR A 209 -0.68 14.43 4.55
C TYR A 209 -1.52 13.37 5.28
N PRO A 210 -1.90 12.28 4.59
CA PRO A 210 -2.45 11.10 5.26
C PRO A 210 -1.31 10.34 5.96
N PRO A 211 -1.48 9.91 7.23
CA PRO A 211 -0.43 9.28 8.05
C PRO A 211 -0.08 7.82 7.70
N GLY A 212 -0.19 7.47 6.42
CA GLY A 212 0.03 6.11 5.93
C GLY A 212 -1.11 5.16 6.31
N HIS A 213 -1.00 3.92 5.85
CA HIS A 213 -2.09 2.95 5.99
C HIS A 213 -2.21 2.34 7.40
N GLY A 214 -1.27 2.61 8.31
CA GLY A 214 -1.39 2.21 9.72
C GLY A 214 -2.49 2.96 10.49
N ASP A 215 -2.91 4.13 9.99
CA ASP A 215 -4.01 4.90 10.58
C ASP A 215 -5.39 4.26 10.42
N VAL A 216 -5.48 3.16 9.65
CA VAL A 216 -6.73 2.40 9.47
C VAL A 216 -7.39 2.01 10.79
N PHE A 217 -6.63 1.73 11.84
CA PHE A 217 -7.19 1.31 13.13
C PHE A 217 -7.94 2.46 13.82
N GLU A 218 -7.28 3.62 13.95
CA GLU A 218 -7.84 4.82 14.57
C GLU A 218 -9.01 5.38 13.74
N SER A 219 -8.83 5.52 12.43
CA SER A 219 -9.86 6.08 11.55
C SER A 219 -11.09 5.17 11.39
N LEU A 220 -10.91 3.85 11.39
CA LEU A 220 -12.03 2.91 11.38
C LEU A 220 -12.84 2.94 12.70
N TYR A 221 -12.16 3.13 13.84
CA TYR A 221 -12.80 3.33 15.13
C TYR A 221 -13.53 4.68 15.20
N ASN A 222 -12.84 5.78 14.89
CA ASN A 222 -13.37 7.15 14.97
C ASN A 222 -14.53 7.41 14.01
N SER A 223 -14.56 6.74 12.84
CA SER A 223 -15.68 6.84 11.89
C SER A 223 -16.97 6.15 12.38
N GLY A 224 -16.90 5.34 13.43
CA GLY A 224 -18.01 4.51 13.91
C GLY A 224 -18.37 3.35 12.97
N ILE A 225 -17.64 3.15 11.86
CA ILE A 225 -17.85 2.01 10.97
C ILE A 225 -17.50 0.70 11.67
N LEU A 226 -16.46 0.70 12.52
CA LEU A 226 -16.11 -0.48 13.31
C LEU A 226 -17.31 -1.02 14.09
N ASP A 227 -17.97 -0.16 14.86
CA ASP A 227 -19.14 -0.53 15.67
C ASP A 227 -20.33 -0.94 14.80
N LYS A 228 -20.55 -0.29 13.66
CA LYS A 228 -21.60 -0.67 12.70
C LYS A 228 -21.37 -2.08 12.13
N LEU A 229 -20.13 -2.42 11.79
CA LEU A 229 -19.78 -3.75 11.27
C LEU A 229 -19.96 -4.82 12.35
N ILE A 230 -19.48 -4.57 13.57
CA ILE A 230 -19.64 -5.48 14.71
C ILE A 230 -21.14 -5.69 15.02
N ALA A 231 -21.93 -4.62 15.05
CA ALA A 231 -23.37 -4.70 15.30
C ALA A 231 -24.14 -5.50 14.24
N ARG A 232 -23.61 -5.57 13.01
CA ARG A 232 -24.15 -6.40 11.92
C ARG A 232 -23.75 -7.88 12.03
N GLY A 233 -22.91 -8.24 12.99
CA GLY A 233 -22.38 -9.60 13.15
C GLY A 233 -21.17 -9.90 12.26
N VAL A 234 -20.50 -8.86 11.75
CA VAL A 234 -19.20 -9.02 11.08
C VAL A 234 -18.13 -9.19 12.15
N GLU A 235 -17.27 -10.19 12.00
CA GLU A 235 -16.18 -10.48 12.94
C GLU A 235 -14.80 -10.21 12.33
N ILE A 236 -14.67 -10.32 11.00
CA ILE A 236 -13.40 -10.27 10.29
C ILE A 236 -13.46 -9.24 9.17
N VAL A 237 -12.39 -8.47 8.99
CA VAL A 237 -12.19 -7.61 7.82
C VAL A 237 -10.97 -8.06 7.02
N PHE A 238 -11.17 -8.23 5.71
CA PHE A 238 -10.11 -8.47 4.75
C PHE A 238 -9.65 -7.13 4.15
N LEU A 239 -8.49 -6.65 4.58
CA LEU A 239 -7.85 -5.42 4.14
C LEU A 239 -6.87 -5.70 2.99
N SER A 240 -6.94 -4.91 1.93
CA SER A 240 -5.93 -4.94 0.85
C SER A 240 -5.85 -3.62 0.09
N ASN A 241 -4.78 -3.45 -0.69
CA ASN A 241 -4.64 -2.28 -1.57
C ASN A 241 -5.65 -2.35 -2.72
N VAL A 242 -6.25 -1.22 -3.09
CA VAL A 242 -7.16 -1.15 -4.27
C VAL A 242 -6.43 -1.46 -5.58
N ASP A 243 -5.12 -1.18 -5.64
CA ASP A 243 -4.29 -1.45 -6.81
C ASP A 243 -3.69 -2.86 -6.86
N ASN A 244 -4.02 -3.74 -5.90
CA ASN A 244 -3.70 -5.16 -5.95
C ASN A 244 -4.88 -5.96 -6.52
N LEU A 245 -4.80 -6.33 -7.79
CA LEU A 245 -5.85 -7.08 -8.50
C LEU A 245 -5.92 -8.55 -8.09
N GLY A 246 -4.86 -9.08 -7.48
CA GLY A 246 -4.81 -10.45 -6.96
C GLY A 246 -5.50 -10.62 -5.61
N ALA A 247 -5.77 -9.51 -4.90
CA ALA A 247 -6.36 -9.51 -3.57
C ALA A 247 -7.88 -9.76 -3.61
N VAL A 248 -8.25 -11.01 -3.90
CA VAL A 248 -9.64 -11.51 -3.88
C VAL A 248 -9.94 -12.21 -2.55
N VAL A 249 -11.21 -12.29 -2.16
CA VAL A 249 -11.60 -13.05 -0.96
C VAL A 249 -11.24 -14.52 -1.13
N ASP A 250 -10.52 -15.08 -0.15
CA ASP A 250 -10.15 -16.50 -0.10
C ASP A 250 -10.87 -17.20 1.06
N LEU A 251 -11.69 -18.20 0.74
CA LEU A 251 -12.48 -18.91 1.75
C LEU A 251 -11.63 -19.80 2.66
N ARG A 252 -10.48 -20.28 2.18
CA ARG A 252 -9.58 -21.15 2.96
C ARG A 252 -8.90 -20.35 4.06
N ILE A 253 -8.44 -19.14 3.73
CA ILE A 253 -7.84 -18.22 4.71
C ILE A 253 -8.90 -17.75 5.72
N LEU A 254 -10.10 -17.42 5.24
CA LEU A 254 -11.22 -17.04 6.11
C LEU A 254 -11.55 -18.14 7.11
N GLN A 255 -11.71 -19.39 6.66
CA GLN A 255 -11.95 -20.53 7.54
C GLN A 255 -10.83 -20.70 8.55
N HIS A 256 -9.57 -20.70 8.08
CA HIS A 256 -8.40 -20.87 8.93
C HIS A 256 -8.34 -19.82 10.05
N MET A 257 -8.63 -18.55 9.74
CA MET A 257 -8.68 -17.48 10.74
C MET A 257 -9.72 -17.73 11.82
N VAL A 258 -10.90 -18.23 11.44
CA VAL A 258 -11.99 -18.53 12.39
C VAL A 258 -11.62 -19.73 13.27
N GLU A 259 -11.07 -20.79 12.69
CA GLU A 259 -10.73 -22.03 13.41
C GLU A 259 -9.57 -21.85 14.39
N THR A 260 -8.53 -21.15 13.95
CA THR A 260 -7.36 -20.83 14.79
C THR A 260 -7.63 -19.73 15.82
N LYS A 261 -8.78 -19.05 15.72
CA LYS A 261 -9.12 -17.86 16.51
C LYS A 261 -8.00 -16.82 16.46
N SER A 262 -7.45 -16.63 15.27
CA SER A 262 -6.39 -15.65 15.04
C SER A 262 -6.99 -14.25 14.97
N GLU A 263 -6.38 -13.32 15.69
CA GLU A 263 -6.82 -11.92 15.66
C GLU A 263 -6.24 -11.17 14.44
N TYR A 264 -5.13 -11.65 13.86
CA TYR A 264 -4.44 -11.03 12.73
C TYR A 264 -3.76 -12.08 11.86
N ILE A 265 -4.05 -12.10 10.55
CA ILE A 265 -3.32 -12.89 9.57
C ILE A 265 -2.75 -11.99 8.48
N MET A 266 -1.45 -12.12 8.22
CA MET A 266 -0.78 -11.44 7.13
C MET A 266 -0.49 -12.42 5.99
N GLU A 267 -0.99 -12.15 4.78
CA GLU A 267 -0.58 -12.92 3.61
C GLU A 267 0.85 -12.53 3.19
N LEU A 268 1.70 -13.53 3.07
CA LEU A 268 3.08 -13.44 2.63
C LEU A 268 3.21 -14.14 1.28
N THR A 269 4.19 -13.77 0.48
CA THR A 269 4.55 -14.58 -0.70
C THR A 269 6.06 -14.61 -0.88
N ASP A 270 6.54 -15.55 -1.69
CA ASP A 270 7.96 -15.76 -1.90
C ASP A 270 8.63 -14.53 -2.56
N LYS A 271 9.76 -14.11 -1.99
CA LYS A 271 10.58 -13.01 -2.50
C LYS A 271 11.19 -13.37 -3.85
N THR A 272 10.94 -12.51 -4.84
CA THR A 272 11.69 -12.52 -6.09
C THR A 272 12.83 -11.49 -6.05
N LYS A 273 13.67 -11.48 -7.08
CA LYS A 273 14.72 -10.45 -7.24
C LYS A 273 14.17 -9.02 -7.27
N ALA A 274 12.90 -8.82 -7.63
CA ALA A 274 12.26 -7.51 -7.64
C ALA A 274 11.78 -7.07 -6.23
N ASP A 275 11.59 -8.00 -5.30
CA ASP A 275 10.95 -7.76 -4.00
C ASP A 275 11.95 -7.62 -2.84
N VAL A 276 13.26 -7.59 -3.12
CA VAL A 276 14.34 -7.62 -2.11
C VAL A 276 14.33 -6.44 -1.13
N LYS A 277 13.58 -5.38 -1.44
CA LYS A 277 13.42 -4.20 -0.57
C LYS A 277 12.18 -4.27 0.32
N GLY A 278 11.26 -5.20 0.07
CA GLY A 278 10.00 -5.31 0.79
C GLY A 278 10.20 -5.86 2.21
N GLY A 279 9.37 -5.37 3.13
CA GLY A 279 9.31 -5.86 4.50
C GLY A 279 9.04 -7.36 4.58
N THR A 280 9.60 -7.99 5.60
CA THR A 280 9.47 -9.44 5.85
C THR A 280 8.98 -9.69 7.26
N ILE A 281 8.33 -10.83 7.44
CA ILE A 281 7.99 -11.32 8.77
C ILE A 281 9.24 -11.95 9.41
N ILE A 282 9.41 -11.74 10.72
CA ILE A 282 10.48 -12.33 11.54
C ILE A 282 9.92 -12.78 12.89
N ASP A 283 10.67 -13.65 13.56
CA ASP A 283 10.52 -13.86 15.00
C ASP A 283 11.42 -12.86 15.74
N TYR A 284 10.85 -12.18 16.73
CA TYR A 284 11.60 -11.36 17.67
C TYR A 284 11.07 -11.61 19.08
N ASP A 285 11.90 -12.25 19.90
CA ASP A 285 11.55 -12.70 21.26
C ASP A 285 10.30 -13.59 21.33
N GLY A 286 10.11 -14.49 20.36
CA GLY A 286 8.95 -15.39 20.30
C GLY A 286 7.66 -14.72 19.79
N SER A 287 7.73 -13.44 19.40
CA SER A 287 6.62 -12.69 18.83
C SER A 287 6.84 -12.43 17.34
N VAL A 288 5.77 -12.55 16.57
CA VAL A 288 5.79 -12.26 15.13
C VAL A 288 5.85 -10.74 14.92
N ARG A 289 6.82 -10.27 14.13
CA ARG A 289 6.99 -8.85 13.82
C ARG A 289 7.28 -8.62 12.33
N LEU A 290 6.81 -7.49 11.81
CA LEU A 290 7.19 -7.01 10.48
C LEU A 290 8.50 -6.22 10.58
N LEU A 291 9.54 -6.70 9.90
CA LEU A 291 10.82 -6.03 9.75
C LEU A 291 10.86 -5.30 8.40
N GLU A 292 10.98 -3.97 8.47
CA GLU A 292 11.16 -3.11 7.31
C GLU A 292 12.63 -2.70 7.11
N ILE A 293 13.03 -2.42 5.87
CA ILE A 293 14.42 -2.04 5.55
C ILE A 293 14.90 -0.80 6.33
N ALA A 294 13.98 0.11 6.68
CA ALA A 294 14.30 1.32 7.45
C ALA A 294 14.72 1.02 8.90
N GLN A 295 14.35 -0.15 9.43
CA GLN A 295 14.68 -0.59 10.80
C GLN A 295 16.01 -1.37 10.83
N VAL A 296 16.53 -1.76 9.66
CA VAL A 296 17.74 -2.57 9.54
C VAL A 296 18.98 -1.70 9.69
N PRO A 297 19.93 -2.04 10.60
CA PRO A 297 21.21 -1.37 10.69
C PRO A 297 21.94 -1.38 9.34
N LYS A 298 22.62 -0.28 8.99
CA LYS A 298 23.27 -0.10 7.67
C LYS A 298 24.21 -1.25 7.29
N GLU A 299 24.86 -1.84 8.29
CA GLU A 299 25.81 -2.95 8.15
C GLU A 299 25.14 -4.24 7.67
N HIS A 300 23.89 -4.49 8.05
CA HIS A 300 23.15 -5.72 7.75
C HIS A 300 22.16 -5.60 6.59
N VAL A 301 22.11 -4.46 5.90
CA VAL A 301 21.19 -4.23 4.77
C VAL A 301 21.37 -5.27 3.65
N ASN A 302 22.60 -5.72 3.40
CA ASN A 302 22.86 -6.74 2.37
C ASN A 302 22.34 -8.13 2.79
N GLU A 303 22.37 -8.43 4.09
CA GLU A 303 21.80 -9.66 4.63
C GLU A 303 20.28 -9.66 4.56
N PHE A 304 19.64 -8.52 4.88
CA PHE A 304 18.19 -8.34 4.72
C PHE A 304 17.71 -8.56 3.29
N LYS A 305 18.48 -8.10 2.30
CA LYS A 305 18.20 -8.29 0.88
C LYS A 305 18.42 -9.72 0.39
N SER A 306 19.03 -10.59 1.21
CA SER A 306 19.31 -11.98 0.83
C SER A 306 18.03 -12.82 0.88
N ILE A 307 17.56 -13.24 -0.30
CA ILE A 307 16.41 -14.14 -0.46
C ILE A 307 16.63 -15.50 0.22
N LYS A 308 17.91 -15.90 0.41
CA LYS A 308 18.24 -17.14 1.12
C LYS A 308 17.94 -17.05 2.62
N LYS A 309 18.13 -15.87 3.23
CA LYS A 309 17.86 -15.63 4.65
C LYS A 309 16.39 -15.29 4.87
N PHE A 310 15.89 -14.31 4.12
CA PHE A 310 14.51 -13.85 4.19
C PHE A 310 13.77 -14.30 2.94
N LYS A 311 12.99 -15.38 3.07
CA LYS A 311 12.30 -16.02 1.94
C LYS A 311 11.00 -15.32 1.55
N TYR A 312 10.34 -14.71 2.53
CA TYR A 312 9.00 -14.15 2.37
C TYR A 312 9.02 -12.62 2.32
N PHE A 313 7.98 -12.03 1.74
CA PHE A 313 7.68 -10.61 1.92
C PHE A 313 6.18 -10.38 2.11
N ASN A 314 5.85 -9.27 2.76
CA ASN A 314 4.48 -8.85 3.03
C ASN A 314 3.76 -8.41 1.75
N THR A 315 2.60 -8.99 1.47
CA THR A 315 1.74 -8.62 0.33
C THR A 315 0.83 -7.43 0.62
N ASN A 316 0.70 -7.03 1.89
CA ASN A 316 -0.28 -6.09 2.41
C ASN A 316 -1.74 -6.52 2.21
N ASN A 317 -1.98 -7.82 2.00
CA ASN A 317 -3.29 -8.46 2.15
C ASN A 317 -3.40 -9.00 3.58
N ILE A 318 -4.32 -8.46 4.36
CA ILE A 318 -4.34 -8.65 5.82
C ILE A 318 -5.77 -8.96 6.26
N TRP A 319 -5.90 -9.91 7.19
CA TRP A 319 -7.17 -10.30 7.77
C TRP A 319 -7.14 -9.93 9.25
N LEU A 320 -8.12 -9.13 9.69
CA LEU A 320 -8.16 -8.56 11.04
C LEU A 320 -9.47 -8.93 11.73
N ASN A 321 -9.39 -9.32 13.00
CA ASN A 321 -10.56 -9.48 13.83
C ASN A 321 -11.03 -8.11 14.36
N LEU A 322 -12.30 -7.77 14.16
CA LEU A 322 -12.84 -6.44 14.48
C LEU A 322 -12.90 -6.17 15.99
N GLU A 323 -13.22 -7.18 16.81
CA GLU A 323 -13.20 -7.06 18.27
C GLU A 323 -11.78 -6.84 18.79
N ALA A 324 -10.80 -7.52 18.20
CA ALA A 324 -9.39 -7.30 18.50
C ALA A 324 -8.93 -5.90 18.10
N VAL A 325 -9.35 -5.39 16.93
CA VAL A 325 -9.10 -4.01 16.51
C VAL A 325 -9.67 -3.02 17.52
N LYS A 326 -10.91 -3.22 17.97
CA LYS A 326 -11.53 -2.37 19.00
C LYS A 326 -10.75 -2.39 20.31
N ARG A 327 -10.35 -3.58 20.77
CA ARG A 327 -9.53 -3.79 21.98
C ARG A 327 -8.22 -3.01 21.92
N VAL A 328 -7.43 -3.19 20.84
CA VAL A 328 -6.08 -2.60 20.76
C VAL A 328 -6.12 -1.08 20.63
N VAL A 329 -7.14 -0.51 19.99
CA VAL A 329 -7.34 0.95 19.90
C VAL A 329 -7.80 1.51 21.25
N MET A 330 -8.85 0.95 21.86
CA MET A 330 -9.37 1.45 23.15
C MET A 330 -8.36 1.38 24.30
N ASN A 331 -7.49 0.38 24.28
CA ASN A 331 -6.44 0.20 25.28
C ASN A 331 -5.13 0.94 24.95
N ASN A 332 -5.05 1.67 23.83
CA ASN A 332 -3.84 2.32 23.33
C ASN A 332 -2.63 1.35 23.24
N GLU A 333 -2.87 0.10 22.81
CA GLU A 333 -1.82 -0.94 22.69
C GLU A 333 -0.97 -0.79 21.42
N LEU A 334 -1.44 -0.02 20.43
CA LEU A 334 -0.82 0.07 19.11
C LEU A 334 0.47 0.91 19.09
N GLU A 335 1.57 0.28 19.43
CA GLU A 335 2.91 0.83 19.22
C GLU A 335 3.47 0.35 17.88
N MET A 336 3.16 1.03 16.78
CA MET A 336 3.74 0.74 15.47
C MET A 336 5.04 1.52 15.23
N GLU A 337 5.99 0.97 14.48
CA GLU A 337 7.20 1.70 14.12
C GLU A 337 6.87 2.92 13.25
N ILE A 338 7.56 4.03 13.55
CA ILE A 338 7.37 5.30 12.85
C ILE A 338 8.25 5.31 11.61
N ILE A 339 7.65 5.69 10.48
CA ILE A 339 8.31 5.82 9.18
C ILE A 339 8.43 7.32 8.87
N PRO A 340 9.61 7.95 9.09
CA PRO A 340 9.83 9.35 8.77
C PRO A 340 10.12 9.51 7.27
N ASN A 341 9.14 10.00 6.52
CA ASN A 341 9.27 10.31 5.09
C ASN A 341 9.73 11.76 4.92
N ASN A 342 10.99 11.94 4.49
CA ASN A 342 11.53 13.26 4.14
C ASN A 342 11.14 13.62 2.71
N LYS A 343 10.49 14.77 2.53
CA LYS A 343 10.09 15.30 1.21
C LYS A 343 10.43 16.79 1.13
N SER A 344 10.20 17.37 -0.04
CA SER A 344 10.29 18.81 -0.25
C SER A 344 9.00 19.30 -0.87
N ILE A 345 8.49 20.45 -0.39
CA ILE A 345 7.41 21.17 -1.05
C ILE A 345 8.07 22.14 -2.03
N PRO A 346 7.75 22.07 -3.33
CA PRO A 346 8.27 23.01 -4.32
C PRO A 346 7.91 24.43 -3.91
N ALA A 347 8.84 25.37 -4.06
CA ALA A 347 8.52 26.76 -3.79
C ALA A 347 7.56 27.33 -4.85
N ASP A 348 6.52 28.04 -4.41
CA ASP A 348 5.49 28.60 -5.30
C ASP A 348 6.01 29.74 -6.20
N LYS A 349 7.18 30.31 -5.88
CA LYS A 349 7.78 31.43 -6.60
C LYS A 349 9.16 31.10 -7.17
N LYS A 350 9.39 31.50 -8.42
CA LYS A 350 10.73 31.45 -9.04
C LYS A 350 11.73 32.24 -8.20
N GLY A 351 12.71 31.54 -7.62
CA GLY A 351 13.80 32.12 -6.82
C GLY A 351 13.76 31.79 -5.33
N GLU A 352 12.70 31.14 -4.85
CA GLU A 352 12.64 30.57 -3.50
C GLU A 352 13.12 29.11 -3.51
N SER A 353 13.76 28.70 -2.43
CA SER A 353 14.22 27.31 -2.24
C SER A 353 13.07 26.43 -1.77
N ASP A 354 13.03 25.19 -2.24
CA ASP A 354 12.07 24.20 -1.77
C ASP A 354 12.09 24.03 -0.25
N VAL A 355 10.90 23.91 0.35
CA VAL A 355 10.73 23.75 1.78
C VAL A 355 10.91 22.29 2.16
N SER A 356 11.94 21.99 2.94
CA SER A 356 12.19 20.62 3.44
C SER A 356 11.21 20.25 4.55
N ILE A 357 10.48 19.15 4.36
CA ILE A 357 9.45 18.67 5.29
C ILE A 357 9.63 17.21 5.67
N VAL A 358 9.05 16.84 6.81
CA VAL A 358 8.98 15.48 7.33
C VAL A 358 7.50 15.10 7.49
N GLN A 359 7.18 13.88 7.08
CA GLN A 359 5.91 13.21 7.27
C GLN A 359 6.14 12.00 8.17
N LEU A 360 5.32 11.83 9.20
CA LEU A 360 5.41 10.71 10.13
C LEU A 360 4.27 9.75 9.83
N GLU A 361 4.61 8.59 9.28
CA GLU A 361 3.62 7.59 8.89
C GLU A 361 3.79 6.30 9.70
N THR A 362 2.77 5.46 9.70
CA THR A 362 2.84 4.10 10.23
C THR A 362 2.31 3.10 9.20
N ALA A 363 2.72 1.84 9.34
CA ALA A 363 2.31 0.76 8.45
C ALA A 363 1.39 -0.23 9.18
N VAL A 364 0.24 -0.56 8.59
CA VAL A 364 -0.72 -1.53 9.14
C VAL A 364 -0.09 -2.89 9.49
N GLY A 365 0.92 -3.30 8.71
CA GLY A 365 1.64 -4.56 8.91
C GLY A 365 2.49 -4.58 10.19
N ALA A 366 2.94 -3.42 10.67
CA ALA A 366 3.68 -3.30 11.93
C ALA A 366 2.83 -3.65 13.16
N ALA A 367 1.51 -3.53 13.04
CA ALA A 367 0.60 -3.79 14.14
C ALA A 367 0.50 -5.27 14.53
N ILE A 368 0.94 -6.21 13.66
CA ILE A 368 0.79 -7.66 13.84
C ILE A 368 1.22 -8.16 15.23
N ARG A 369 2.27 -7.56 15.82
CA ARG A 369 2.81 -7.95 17.14
C ARG A 369 1.87 -7.71 18.32
N HIS A 370 0.84 -6.89 18.15
CA HIS A 370 -0.11 -6.51 19.21
C HIS A 370 -1.38 -7.38 19.22
N PHE A 371 -1.47 -8.31 18.28
CA PHE A 371 -2.62 -9.19 18.10
C PHE A 371 -2.30 -10.61 18.56
N LYS A 372 -3.27 -11.26 19.19
CA LYS A 372 -3.11 -12.63 19.70
C LYS A 372 -3.23 -13.65 18.58
N ASN A 373 -2.47 -14.73 18.69
CA ASN A 373 -2.40 -15.81 17.69
C ASN A 373 -2.11 -15.27 16.27
N ALA A 374 -1.38 -14.16 16.19
CA ALA A 374 -1.04 -13.52 14.94
C ALA A 374 0.04 -14.30 14.21
N HIS A 375 -0.17 -14.55 12.92
CA HIS A 375 0.77 -15.33 12.11
C HIS A 375 0.65 -14.99 10.62
N GLY A 376 1.63 -15.44 9.83
CA GLY A 376 1.65 -15.31 8.39
C GLY A 376 1.07 -16.52 7.67
N VAL A 377 0.53 -16.31 6.47
CA VAL A 377 0.17 -17.38 5.53
C VAL A 377 0.94 -17.18 4.23
N ASN A 378 1.76 -18.15 3.82
CA ASN A 378 2.50 -18.11 2.56
C ASN A 378 1.58 -18.44 1.38
N VAL A 379 1.09 -17.42 0.68
CA VAL A 379 0.17 -17.54 -0.44
C VAL A 379 0.89 -17.56 -1.80
N PRO A 380 0.30 -18.21 -2.81
CA PRO A 380 0.82 -18.14 -4.17
C PRO A 380 0.78 -16.71 -4.72
N ARG A 381 1.80 -16.34 -5.51
CA ARG A 381 1.98 -14.98 -6.06
C ARG A 381 0.78 -14.45 -6.87
N ARG A 382 -0.11 -15.33 -7.35
CA ARG A 382 -1.39 -14.93 -7.99
C ARG A 382 -2.25 -14.00 -7.12
N ARG A 383 -2.08 -14.02 -5.79
CA ARG A 383 -2.77 -13.12 -4.84
C ARG A 383 -2.06 -11.76 -4.66
N PHE A 384 -0.88 -11.61 -5.25
CA PHE A 384 -0.07 -10.40 -5.22
C PHE A 384 0.20 -9.91 -6.66
N LEU A 385 -0.77 -9.18 -7.20
CA LEU A 385 -0.71 -8.56 -8.52
C LEU A 385 -0.92 -7.03 -8.40
N PRO A 386 0.04 -6.31 -7.79
CA PRO A 386 -0.03 -4.86 -7.68
C PRO A 386 0.26 -4.19 -9.02
N VAL A 387 -0.49 -3.14 -9.35
CA VAL A 387 -0.23 -2.31 -10.52
C VAL A 387 0.31 -0.96 -10.06
N LYS A 388 1.63 -0.77 -10.09
CA LYS A 388 2.30 0.45 -9.63
C LYS A 388 2.78 1.34 -10.77
N THR A 389 3.04 0.74 -11.93
CA THR A 389 3.63 1.40 -13.10
C THR A 389 2.89 1.02 -14.39
N CYS A 390 3.14 1.75 -15.48
CA CYS A 390 2.62 1.36 -16.79
C CYS A 390 3.18 0.03 -17.31
N SER A 391 4.34 -0.42 -16.81
CA SER A 391 4.86 -1.77 -17.10
C SER A 391 3.91 -2.84 -16.57
N ASP A 392 3.40 -2.65 -15.35
CA ASP A 392 2.40 -3.54 -14.74
C ASP A 392 1.06 -3.43 -15.48
N LEU A 393 0.70 -2.22 -15.94
CA LEU A 393 -0.52 -1.99 -16.71
C LEU A 393 -0.50 -2.76 -18.05
N LEU A 394 0.63 -2.78 -18.75
CA LEU A 394 0.80 -3.58 -19.98
C LEU A 394 0.58 -5.07 -19.70
N LEU A 395 1.15 -5.55 -18.60
CA LEU A 395 1.04 -6.95 -18.19
C LEU A 395 -0.41 -7.36 -17.95
N VAL A 396 -1.19 -6.58 -17.18
CA VAL A 396 -2.59 -6.91 -16.84
C VAL A 396 -3.59 -6.66 -17.98
N LYS A 397 -3.26 -5.75 -18.91
CA LYS A 397 -4.06 -5.48 -20.12
C LYS A 397 -3.83 -6.51 -21.24
N SER A 398 -2.76 -7.29 -21.17
CA SER A 398 -2.41 -8.23 -22.23
C SER A 398 -3.25 -9.52 -22.24
N ASP A 399 -3.01 -10.32 -23.29
CA ASP A 399 -3.53 -11.68 -23.47
C ASP A 399 -3.02 -12.69 -22.42
N LEU A 400 -2.02 -12.32 -21.61
CA LEU A 400 -1.52 -13.14 -20.51
C LEU A 400 -2.58 -13.38 -19.42
N TYR A 401 -3.50 -12.45 -19.25
CA TYR A 401 -4.60 -12.58 -18.30
C TYR A 401 -5.92 -12.66 -19.05
N SER A 402 -6.88 -13.37 -18.48
CA SER A 402 -8.28 -13.33 -18.84
C SER A 402 -9.08 -12.71 -17.69
N LEU A 403 -10.12 -11.96 -18.00
CA LEU A 403 -10.99 -11.36 -17.00
C LEU A 403 -12.25 -12.23 -16.81
N LYS A 404 -12.43 -12.78 -15.61
CA LYS A 404 -13.63 -13.55 -15.24
C LYS A 404 -14.20 -13.00 -13.94
N HIS A 405 -15.46 -12.54 -13.99
CA HIS A 405 -16.18 -12.04 -12.82
C HIS A 405 -15.44 -10.94 -12.02
N GLY A 406 -14.67 -10.08 -12.71
CA GLY A 406 -13.87 -9.05 -12.06
C GLY A 406 -12.48 -9.51 -11.59
N GLN A 407 -12.17 -10.81 -11.66
CA GLN A 407 -10.86 -11.36 -11.32
C GLN A 407 -10.01 -11.57 -12.57
N LEU A 408 -8.75 -11.16 -12.49
CA LEU A 408 -7.73 -11.51 -13.50
C LEU A 408 -7.18 -12.90 -13.22
N GLN A 409 -7.29 -13.78 -14.20
CA GLN A 409 -6.74 -15.14 -14.16
C GLN A 409 -5.67 -15.28 -15.23
N ILE A 410 -4.49 -15.74 -14.85
CA ILE A 410 -3.43 -16.05 -15.83
C ILE A 410 -3.93 -17.11 -16.81
N ASP A 411 -3.57 -16.96 -18.08
CA ASP A 411 -3.96 -17.92 -19.11
C ASP A 411 -3.38 -19.31 -18.78
N PRO A 412 -4.19 -20.39 -18.83
CA PRO A 412 -3.73 -21.74 -18.48
C PRO A 412 -2.65 -22.28 -19.42
N THR A 413 -2.51 -21.72 -20.62
CA THR A 413 -1.45 -22.10 -21.57
C THR A 413 -0.10 -21.44 -21.25
N ARG A 414 -0.07 -20.45 -20.35
CA ARG A 414 1.17 -19.83 -19.91
C ARG A 414 2.03 -20.83 -19.15
N PHE A 415 3.22 -21.10 -19.68
CA PHE A 415 4.25 -21.84 -18.97
C PHE A 415 5.14 -20.89 -18.16
N GLY A 416 5.24 -21.10 -16.85
CA GLY A 416 6.09 -20.32 -15.95
C GLY A 416 5.45 -19.05 -15.38
N PRO A 417 6.24 -18.19 -14.71
CA PRO A 417 5.73 -16.98 -14.06
C PRO A 417 5.36 -15.89 -15.08
N ALA A 418 4.75 -14.82 -14.59
CA ALA A 418 4.52 -13.62 -15.39
C ALA A 418 5.87 -13.02 -15.87
N PRO A 419 5.94 -12.49 -17.11
CA PRO A 419 7.16 -11.95 -17.68
C PRO A 419 7.64 -10.68 -16.95
N LEU A 420 8.95 -10.42 -17.02
CA LEU A 420 9.52 -9.19 -16.50
C LEU A 420 9.44 -8.08 -17.56
N ILE A 421 8.64 -7.04 -17.30
CA ILE A 421 8.45 -5.91 -18.21
C ILE A 421 9.05 -4.65 -17.59
N LYS A 422 9.87 -3.95 -18.37
CA LYS A 422 10.50 -2.68 -18.00
C LYS A 422 10.29 -1.67 -19.12
N LEU A 423 9.34 -0.77 -18.93
CA LEU A 423 9.15 0.37 -19.81
C LEU A 423 9.92 1.59 -19.28
N GLY A 424 10.57 2.31 -20.18
CA GLY A 424 11.35 3.50 -19.89
C GLY A 424 10.51 4.70 -19.45
N THR A 425 11.17 5.83 -19.22
CA THR A 425 10.55 7.06 -18.72
C THR A 425 9.46 7.62 -19.64
N ASP A 426 9.58 7.39 -20.96
CA ASP A 426 8.61 7.80 -21.98
C ASP A 426 7.23 7.14 -21.80
N PHE A 427 7.14 6.06 -21.04
CA PHE A 427 5.90 5.34 -20.75
C PHE A 427 5.39 5.60 -19.33
N LYS A 428 6.03 6.50 -18.56
CA LYS A 428 5.72 6.68 -17.13
C LYS A 428 4.29 7.16 -16.89
N LYS A 429 3.78 8.06 -17.73
CA LYS A 429 2.40 8.55 -17.63
C LYS A 429 1.47 7.67 -18.46
N VAL A 430 0.24 7.48 -17.99
CA VAL A 430 -0.79 6.69 -18.71
C VAL A 430 -1.10 7.29 -20.08
N SER A 431 -1.13 8.61 -20.20
CA SER A 431 -1.33 9.30 -21.49
C SER A 431 -0.24 8.94 -22.51
N ASP A 432 1.01 8.93 -22.08
CA ASP A 432 2.15 8.66 -22.94
C ASP A 432 2.22 7.16 -23.27
N PHE A 433 1.96 6.30 -22.28
CA PHE A 433 1.80 4.86 -22.48
C PHE A 433 0.73 4.54 -23.54
N GLN A 434 -0.45 5.15 -23.46
CA GLN A 434 -1.53 4.94 -24.43
C GLN A 434 -1.19 5.48 -25.82
N LYS A 435 -0.46 6.61 -25.87
CA LYS A 435 0.02 7.18 -27.14
C LYS A 435 1.03 6.26 -27.83
N HIS A 436 1.99 5.73 -27.07
CA HIS A 436 3.04 4.86 -27.60
C HIS A 436 2.56 3.42 -27.83
N ILE A 437 1.54 2.95 -27.09
CA ILE A 437 0.99 1.59 -27.17
C ILE A 437 -0.54 1.68 -27.31
N PRO A 438 -1.05 2.08 -28.49
CA PRO A 438 -2.48 2.21 -28.73
C PRO A 438 -3.21 0.86 -28.78
N SER A 439 -2.49 -0.23 -29.06
CA SER A 439 -2.98 -1.60 -29.02
C SER A 439 -2.00 -2.43 -28.21
N ILE A 440 -2.52 -3.15 -27.22
CA ILE A 440 -1.70 -3.98 -26.35
C ILE A 440 -1.11 -5.14 -27.16
N PRO A 441 0.21 -5.39 -27.08
CA PRO A 441 0.86 -6.48 -27.78
C PRO A 441 0.50 -7.83 -27.15
N LYS A 442 0.59 -8.90 -27.95
CA LYS A 442 0.52 -10.28 -27.45
C LYS A 442 1.83 -10.65 -26.77
N ILE A 443 1.75 -11.12 -25.52
CA ILE A 443 2.92 -11.42 -24.68
C ILE A 443 2.84 -12.79 -23.99
N LEU A 444 1.93 -13.66 -24.40
CA LEU A 444 1.73 -14.97 -23.79
C LEU A 444 3.02 -15.82 -23.70
N GLU A 445 3.90 -15.72 -24.70
CA GLU A 445 5.19 -16.43 -24.78
C GLU A 445 6.40 -15.53 -24.43
N LEU A 446 6.17 -14.37 -23.81
CA LEU A 446 7.23 -13.44 -23.41
C LEU A 446 7.91 -13.92 -22.12
N ASP A 447 9.21 -13.70 -21.98
CA ASP A 447 9.94 -13.86 -20.71
C ASP A 447 10.43 -12.52 -20.16
N HIS A 448 10.98 -11.69 -21.05
CA HIS A 448 11.57 -10.41 -20.69
C HIS A 448 11.31 -9.36 -21.77
N LEU A 449 10.79 -8.20 -21.37
CA LEU A 449 10.64 -7.03 -22.24
C LEU A 449 11.31 -5.83 -21.59
N THR A 450 12.26 -5.20 -22.29
CA THR A 450 12.77 -3.87 -21.93
C THR A 450 12.58 -2.93 -23.12
N ILE A 451 11.90 -1.81 -22.91
CA ILE A 451 11.72 -0.75 -23.91
C ILE A 451 12.25 0.56 -23.32
N THR A 452 13.21 1.18 -23.99
CA THR A 452 13.83 2.45 -23.57
C THR A 452 13.83 3.45 -24.72
N GLY A 453 13.51 4.71 -24.41
CA GLY A 453 13.44 5.81 -25.36
C GLY A 453 12.09 5.90 -26.09
N ALA A 454 12.01 6.80 -27.07
CA ALA A 454 10.80 7.06 -27.84
C ALA A 454 10.48 5.92 -28.81
N VAL A 455 9.71 4.94 -28.35
CA VAL A 455 9.29 3.76 -29.12
C VAL A 455 7.77 3.75 -29.29
N ASN A 456 7.29 3.58 -30.52
CA ASN A 456 5.87 3.44 -30.83
C ASN A 456 5.56 2.00 -31.28
N LEU A 457 4.50 1.40 -30.76
CA LEU A 457 4.06 0.05 -31.14
C LEU A 457 2.85 0.11 -32.07
N GLY A 458 3.00 -0.47 -33.26
CA GLY A 458 1.89 -0.70 -34.18
C GLY A 458 0.86 -1.70 -33.63
N ARG A 459 -0.31 -1.77 -34.29
CA ARG A 459 -1.36 -2.72 -33.90
C ARG A 459 -0.93 -4.16 -34.17
N GLY A 460 -1.35 -5.09 -33.30
CA GLY A 460 -1.12 -6.53 -33.51
C GLY A 460 0.32 -7.01 -33.32
N VAL A 461 1.18 -6.23 -32.67
CA VAL A 461 2.55 -6.65 -32.34
C VAL A 461 2.54 -7.85 -31.38
N THR A 462 3.48 -8.77 -31.56
CA THR A 462 3.67 -9.94 -30.71
C THR A 462 5.12 -10.00 -30.19
N PHE A 463 5.29 -10.23 -28.89
CA PHE A 463 6.59 -10.40 -28.26
C PHE A 463 6.75 -11.82 -27.71
N LYS A 464 7.92 -12.43 -27.96
CA LYS A 464 8.26 -13.80 -27.50
C LYS A 464 9.67 -13.86 -26.93
N GLY A 465 9.89 -14.69 -25.91
CA GLY A 465 11.20 -14.87 -25.28
C GLY A 465 11.76 -13.58 -24.68
N THR A 466 12.99 -13.21 -25.04
CA THR A 466 13.62 -11.95 -24.58
C THR A 466 13.61 -10.88 -25.67
N VAL A 467 12.95 -9.76 -25.43
CA VAL A 467 12.90 -8.62 -26.36
C VAL A 467 13.43 -7.37 -25.68
N ILE A 468 14.40 -6.71 -26.31
CA ILE A 468 14.96 -5.45 -25.83
C ILE A 468 14.90 -4.43 -26.97
N ILE A 469 14.22 -3.31 -26.76
CA ILE A 469 14.09 -2.23 -27.74
C ILE A 469 14.70 -0.96 -27.14
N VAL A 470 15.68 -0.39 -27.82
CA VAL A 470 16.39 0.80 -27.36
C VAL A 470 16.42 1.85 -28.48
N ALA A 471 15.59 2.87 -28.34
CA ALA A 471 15.72 4.10 -29.11
C ALA A 471 16.77 4.99 -28.42
N THR A 472 17.84 5.31 -29.14
CA THR A 472 18.89 6.22 -28.66
C THR A 472 18.35 7.64 -28.50
N GLU A 473 19.03 8.45 -27.70
CA GLU A 473 18.63 9.85 -27.48
C GLU A 473 18.49 10.60 -28.81
N GLY A 474 17.38 11.34 -28.97
CA GLY A 474 17.03 12.03 -30.21
C GLY A 474 16.50 11.14 -31.35
N SER A 475 16.45 9.82 -31.17
CA SER A 475 15.92 8.86 -32.13
C SER A 475 14.49 8.43 -31.78
N THR A 476 13.77 7.91 -32.76
CA THR A 476 12.43 7.32 -32.57
C THR A 476 12.41 5.96 -33.25
N ILE A 477 11.78 4.95 -32.64
CA ILE A 477 11.56 3.64 -33.27
C ILE A 477 10.07 3.36 -33.35
N ASP A 478 9.56 3.28 -34.57
CA ASP A 478 8.20 2.82 -34.87
C ASP A 478 8.23 1.34 -35.23
N ILE A 479 7.69 0.50 -34.36
CA ILE A 479 7.54 -0.94 -34.63
C ILE A 479 6.34 -1.14 -35.56
N PRO A 480 6.53 -1.69 -36.77
CA PRO A 480 5.45 -1.85 -37.74
C PRO A 480 4.27 -2.68 -37.20
N PRO A 481 3.03 -2.40 -37.63
CA PRO A 481 1.88 -3.24 -37.30
C PRO A 481 2.10 -4.71 -37.69
N GLY A 482 1.64 -5.63 -36.84
CA GLY A 482 1.76 -7.08 -37.05
C GLY A 482 3.16 -7.66 -36.83
N SER A 483 4.14 -6.85 -36.42
CA SER A 483 5.51 -7.34 -36.17
C SER A 483 5.55 -8.39 -35.08
N ILE A 484 6.32 -9.46 -35.32
CA ILE A 484 6.63 -10.49 -34.33
C ILE A 484 8.10 -10.37 -33.98
N LEU A 485 8.39 -10.08 -32.72
CA LEU A 485 9.74 -9.92 -32.21
C LEU A 485 10.01 -11.02 -31.18
N GLU A 486 11.00 -11.87 -31.48
CA GLU A 486 11.34 -13.04 -30.69
C GLU A 486 12.86 -13.08 -30.45
N ASN A 487 13.27 -13.15 -29.18
CA ASN A 487 14.69 -13.30 -28.80
C ASN A 487 15.64 -12.31 -29.50
N VAL A 488 15.24 -11.04 -29.52
CA VAL A 488 15.88 -10.00 -30.35
C VAL A 488 16.16 -8.73 -29.56
N VAL A 489 17.26 -8.07 -29.93
CA VAL A 489 17.58 -6.70 -29.52
C VAL A 489 17.40 -5.78 -30.74
N VAL A 490 16.51 -4.79 -30.61
CA VAL A 490 16.24 -3.78 -31.64
C VAL A 490 16.81 -2.45 -31.16
N GLN A 491 17.74 -1.88 -31.92
CA GLN A 491 18.35 -0.59 -31.62
C GLN A 491 18.46 0.25 -32.89
N GLY A 492 18.23 1.56 -32.77
CA GLY A 492 18.45 2.51 -33.86
C GLY A 492 17.37 3.59 -33.93
N SER A 493 17.06 4.01 -35.15
CA SER A 493 16.04 5.02 -35.46
C SER A 493 15.27 4.56 -36.69
N LEU A 494 13.95 4.45 -36.57
CA LEU A 494 13.03 4.07 -37.63
C LEU A 494 11.74 4.88 -37.47
N ARG A 495 11.38 5.66 -38.49
CA ARG A 495 10.09 6.36 -38.54
C ARG A 495 9.23 5.81 -39.67
N LEU A 496 7.98 5.48 -39.36
CA LEU A 496 6.98 5.08 -40.32
C LEU A 496 6.08 6.29 -40.60
N LEU A 497 5.99 6.68 -41.87
CA LEU A 497 5.10 7.75 -42.34
C LEU A 497 3.98 7.15 -43.18
N GLU A 498 2.76 7.67 -43.03
CA GLU A 498 1.65 7.34 -43.94
C GLU A 498 1.99 7.87 -45.35
N HIS A 499 1.77 7.02 -46.36
CA HIS A 499 1.96 7.35 -47.76
C HIS A 499 0.66 7.82 -48.40
#